data_AF-W9ARJ9-F1
#
_entry.id   AF-W9ARJ9-F1
#
_cell.length_a   1.000
_cell.length_b   1.000
_cell.length_c   1.000
_cell.angle_alpha   90.00
_cell.angle_beta   90.00
_cell.angle_gamma   90.00
#
_symmetry.space_group_name_H-M   'P 1'
#
loop_
_entity.id
_entity.type
_entity.pdbx_description
1 polymer ?
#
loop_
_entity_poly.entity_id
_entity_poly.type
_entity_poly.pdbx_seq_one_letter_code
_entity_poly.pdbx_strand_id
1 'polypeptide(L)'
;MDSDKRIQATELRRNHSQWRDKNFFNKEGFFPVFEDFKYYLPKISGGAISLFIYIGLHSNNKTGECYHDIQRIADYFGKSPRTISSWFKELEDVGLIKRLQLKLNGVSHTFIQPYSNLGGEGSFENKEENNN
;
A
#
# COMPACT_ATOMS: atom_id res chain seq x y z
N MET A 1 -30.87 -22.13 -19.97
CA MET A 1 -30.43 -21.57 -18.67
C MET A 1 -28.91 -21.62 -18.50
N ASP A 2 -28.24 -22.73 -18.79
CA ASP A 2 -26.77 -22.84 -18.59
C ASP A 2 -25.92 -22.09 -19.65
N SER A 3 -26.42 -21.99 -20.88
CA SER A 3 -25.81 -21.20 -21.96
C SER A 3 -25.76 -19.70 -21.64
N ASP A 4 -26.81 -19.19 -21.01
CA ASP A 4 -26.96 -17.76 -20.67
C ASP A 4 -25.92 -17.31 -19.62
N LYS A 5 -25.68 -18.13 -18.58
CA LYS A 5 -24.61 -17.88 -17.61
C LYS A 5 -23.21 -17.87 -18.25
N ARG A 6 -22.97 -18.71 -19.27
CA ARG A 6 -21.68 -18.75 -19.99
C ARG A 6 -21.47 -17.51 -20.86
N ILE A 7 -22.53 -17.01 -21.48
CA ILE A 7 -22.51 -15.76 -22.25
C ILE A 7 -22.22 -14.60 -21.30
N GLN A 8 -22.96 -14.48 -20.19
CA GLN A 8 -22.72 -13.46 -19.17
C GLN A 8 -21.30 -13.50 -18.61
N ALA A 9 -20.78 -14.69 -18.28
CA ALA A 9 -19.40 -14.84 -17.83
C ALA A 9 -18.37 -14.39 -18.89
N THR A 10 -18.66 -14.60 -20.16
CA THR A 10 -17.78 -14.17 -21.28
C THR A 10 -17.78 -12.66 -21.41
N GLU A 11 -18.94 -12.01 -21.30
CA GLU A 11 -19.05 -10.55 -21.31
C GLU A 11 -18.33 -9.91 -20.13
N LEU A 12 -18.49 -10.47 -18.91
CA LEU A 12 -17.81 -9.98 -17.72
C LEU A 12 -16.28 -10.05 -17.85
N ARG A 13 -15.74 -11.15 -18.40
CA ARG A 13 -14.30 -11.28 -18.69
C ARG A 13 -13.83 -10.25 -19.71
N ARG A 14 -14.59 -10.03 -20.78
CA ARG A 14 -14.27 -9.03 -21.81
C ARG A 14 -14.25 -7.61 -21.23
N ASN A 15 -15.26 -7.26 -20.44
CA ASN A 15 -15.36 -5.95 -19.79
C ASN A 15 -14.19 -5.71 -18.84
N HIS A 16 -13.82 -6.71 -18.03
CA HIS A 16 -12.66 -6.61 -17.14
C HIS A 16 -11.35 -6.42 -17.92
N SER A 17 -11.13 -7.19 -19.00
CA SER A 17 -9.93 -7.02 -19.84
C SER A 17 -9.84 -5.61 -20.42
N GLN A 18 -10.94 -5.09 -20.98
CA GLN A 18 -10.99 -3.74 -21.54
C GLN A 18 -10.75 -2.66 -20.49
N TRP A 19 -11.34 -2.81 -19.30
CA TRP A 19 -11.13 -1.89 -18.19
C TRP A 19 -9.66 -1.89 -17.73
N ARG A 20 -9.05 -3.06 -17.52
CA ARG A 20 -7.65 -3.19 -17.11
C ARG A 20 -6.71 -2.52 -18.13
N ASP A 21 -6.87 -2.85 -19.40
CA ASP A 21 -6.01 -2.35 -20.46
C ASP A 21 -6.13 -0.82 -20.56
N LYS A 22 -7.35 -0.26 -20.47
CA LYS A 22 -7.58 1.18 -20.44
C LYS A 22 -6.84 1.87 -19.28
N ASN A 23 -6.96 1.35 -18.05
CA ASN A 23 -6.29 1.95 -16.89
C ASN A 23 -4.76 1.90 -17.05
N PHE A 24 -4.22 0.79 -17.53
CA PHE A 24 -2.80 0.62 -17.79
C PHE A 24 -2.29 1.62 -18.86
N PHE A 25 -2.97 1.72 -20.01
CA PHE A 25 -2.57 2.61 -21.10
C PHE A 25 -2.71 4.10 -20.74
N ASN A 26 -3.79 4.46 -20.03
CA ASN A 26 -4.05 5.85 -19.68
C ASN A 26 -3.19 6.37 -18.52
N LYS A 27 -2.43 5.49 -17.84
CA LYS A 27 -1.71 5.81 -16.60
C LYS A 27 -2.64 6.44 -15.55
N GLU A 28 -3.92 6.12 -15.59
CA GLU A 28 -4.85 6.45 -14.50
C GLU A 28 -4.33 5.73 -13.25
N GLY A 29 -4.21 6.44 -12.13
CA GLY A 29 -3.48 6.02 -10.94
C GLY A 29 -3.79 4.58 -10.55
N PHE A 30 -2.92 3.65 -10.95
CA PHE A 30 -3.07 2.23 -10.74
C PHE A 30 -2.00 1.77 -9.76
N PHE A 31 -2.46 1.20 -8.66
CA PHE A 31 -1.59 0.61 -7.66
C PHE A 31 -1.70 -0.92 -7.73
N PRO A 32 -0.73 -1.62 -8.35
CA PRO A 32 -0.72 -3.08 -8.33
C PRO A 32 -0.46 -3.57 -6.90
N VAL A 33 -1.40 -4.33 -6.37
CA VAL A 33 -1.16 -5.18 -5.19
C VAL A 33 -0.70 -6.54 -5.71
N PHE A 34 0.58 -6.85 -5.49
CA PHE A 34 1.18 -8.12 -5.94
C PHE A 34 0.74 -9.30 -5.07
N GLU A 35 0.81 -10.50 -5.64
CA GLU A 35 0.36 -11.76 -5.03
C GLU A 35 0.90 -11.97 -3.61
N ASP A 36 2.15 -11.61 -3.35
CA ASP A 36 2.79 -11.77 -2.03
C ASP A 36 2.14 -10.89 -0.94
N PHE A 37 1.32 -9.90 -1.31
CA PHE A 37 0.52 -9.14 -0.34
C PHE A 37 -0.41 -10.05 0.48
N LYS A 38 -0.79 -11.22 -0.04
CA LYS A 38 -1.64 -12.19 0.66
C LYS A 38 -1.10 -12.61 2.02
N TYR A 39 0.23 -12.59 2.22
CA TYR A 39 0.86 -12.93 3.49
C TYR A 39 0.68 -11.85 4.56
N TYR A 40 0.32 -10.63 4.17
CA TYR A 40 0.07 -9.50 5.06
C TYR A 40 -1.40 -9.37 5.44
N LEU A 41 -2.33 -9.77 4.56
CA LEU A 41 -3.78 -9.71 4.80
C LEU A 41 -4.23 -10.23 6.19
N PRO A 42 -3.75 -11.39 6.69
CA PRO A 42 -4.16 -11.86 8.02
C PRO A 42 -3.38 -11.21 9.19
N LYS A 43 -2.33 -10.43 8.91
CA LYS A 43 -1.40 -9.90 9.92
C LYS A 43 -1.67 -8.45 10.33
N ILE A 44 -2.38 -7.70 9.49
CA ILE A 44 -2.66 -6.27 9.72
C ILE A 44 -4.17 -6.00 9.72
N SER A 45 -4.59 -4.90 10.32
CA SER A 45 -5.99 -4.53 10.35
C SER A 45 -6.53 -4.18 8.96
N GLY A 46 -7.85 -4.33 8.76
CA GLY A 46 -8.51 -3.86 7.53
C GLY A 46 -8.33 -2.35 7.28
N GLY A 47 -8.17 -1.57 8.36
CA GLY A 47 -7.84 -0.15 8.28
C GLY A 47 -6.44 0.10 7.73
N ALA A 48 -5.43 -0.63 8.21
CA ALA A 48 -4.08 -0.59 7.66
C ALA A 48 -4.04 -1.02 6.18
N ILE A 49 -4.81 -2.05 5.78
CA ILE A 49 -4.95 -2.44 4.37
C ILE A 49 -5.54 -1.28 3.54
N SER A 50 -6.58 -0.62 4.05
CA SER A 50 -7.24 0.49 3.36
C SER A 50 -6.29 1.68 3.20
N LEU A 51 -5.49 1.97 4.23
CA LEU A 51 -4.44 2.98 4.19
C LEU A 51 -3.34 2.63 3.19
N PHE A 52 -2.91 1.38 3.13
CA PHE A 52 -1.90 0.92 2.18
C PHE A 52 -2.33 1.13 0.73
N ILE A 53 -3.58 0.77 0.40
CA ILE A 53 -4.17 1.01 -0.92
C ILE A 53 -4.24 2.51 -1.22
N TYR A 54 -4.66 3.33 -0.26
CA TYR A 54 -4.69 4.79 -0.40
C TYR A 54 -3.32 5.36 -0.73
N ILE A 55 -2.28 4.97 0.03
CA ILE A 55 -0.91 5.41 -0.20
C ILE A 55 -0.50 5.04 -1.63
N GLY A 56 -0.76 3.80 -2.06
CA GLY A 56 -0.43 3.33 -3.40
C GLY A 56 -1.09 4.13 -4.53
N LEU A 57 -2.39 4.43 -4.40
CA LEU A 57 -3.12 5.23 -5.39
C LEU A 57 -2.65 6.69 -5.47
N HIS A 58 -2.06 7.21 -4.39
CA HIS A 58 -1.53 8.57 -4.30
C HIS A 58 0.00 8.65 -4.39
N SER A 59 0.67 7.52 -4.59
CA SER A 59 2.12 7.46 -4.71
C SER A 59 2.56 7.78 -6.13
N ASN A 60 3.75 8.35 -6.26
CA ASN A 60 4.37 8.52 -7.56
C ASN A 60 4.74 7.13 -8.15
N ASN A 61 4.26 6.82 -9.34
CA ASN A 61 4.46 5.53 -10.00
C ASN A 61 5.94 5.15 -10.24
N LYS A 62 6.87 6.11 -10.22
CA LYS A 62 8.31 5.84 -10.39
C LYS A 62 9.06 5.66 -9.07
N THR A 63 8.68 6.40 -8.02
CA THR A 63 9.44 6.45 -6.76
C THR A 63 8.74 5.76 -5.59
N GLY A 64 7.45 5.44 -5.73
CA GLY A 64 6.64 4.87 -4.64
C GLY A 64 6.39 5.84 -3.48
N GLU A 65 6.61 7.14 -3.70
CA GLU A 65 6.54 8.18 -2.67
C GLU A 65 5.17 8.85 -2.62
N CYS A 66 4.64 9.01 -1.40
CA CYS A 66 3.45 9.78 -1.07
C CYS A 66 3.76 10.82 0.03
N TYR A 67 3.37 12.08 -0.20
CA TYR A 67 3.63 13.22 0.69
C TYR A 67 2.35 13.79 1.32
N HIS A 68 1.33 12.95 1.53
CA HIS A 68 0.12 13.37 2.24
C HIS A 68 0.34 13.31 3.75
N ASP A 69 0.04 14.41 4.44
CA ASP A 69 0.09 14.47 5.90
C ASP A 69 -1.02 13.63 6.55
N ILE A 70 -0.87 13.37 7.85
CA ILE A 70 -1.80 12.55 8.63
C ILE A 70 -3.20 13.18 8.67
N GLN A 71 -3.30 14.52 8.72
CA GLN A 71 -4.57 15.20 8.84
C GLN A 71 -5.42 15.03 7.57
N ARG A 72 -4.81 15.23 6.40
CA ARG A 72 -5.43 15.00 5.09
C ARG A 72 -5.96 13.57 4.96
N ILE A 73 -5.22 12.60 5.46
CA ILE A 73 -5.61 11.19 5.42
C ILE A 73 -6.73 10.90 6.41
N ALA A 74 -6.66 11.48 7.60
CA ALA A 74 -7.69 11.39 8.63
C ALA A 74 -9.03 11.94 8.11
N ASP A 75 -9.01 13.10 7.46
CA ASP A 75 -10.18 13.72 6.85
C ASP A 75 -10.75 12.84 5.72
N TYR A 76 -9.90 12.26 4.86
CA TYR A 76 -10.32 11.35 3.79
C TYR A 76 -11.07 10.13 4.31
N PHE A 77 -10.56 9.48 5.36
CA PHE A 77 -11.18 8.28 5.93
C PHE A 77 -12.28 8.57 6.96
N GLY A 78 -12.49 9.83 7.34
CA GLY A 78 -13.36 10.20 8.46
C GLY A 78 -12.91 9.54 9.77
N LYS A 79 -11.59 9.51 10.02
CA LYS A 79 -10.99 8.91 11.21
C LYS A 79 -10.19 9.94 11.99
N SER A 80 -9.81 9.59 13.23
CA SER A 80 -8.92 10.43 14.02
C SER A 80 -7.47 10.34 13.50
N PRO A 81 -6.65 11.41 13.65
CA PRO A 81 -5.21 11.34 13.38
C PRO A 81 -4.52 10.19 14.14
N ARG A 82 -4.97 9.90 15.37
CA ARG A 82 -4.46 8.78 16.18
C ARG A 82 -4.71 7.42 15.52
N THR A 83 -5.89 7.22 14.95
CA THR A 83 -6.23 5.99 14.21
C THR A 83 -5.34 5.83 12.99
N ILE A 84 -5.15 6.91 12.22
CA ILE A 84 -4.26 6.91 11.06
C ILE A 84 -2.81 6.63 11.45
N SER A 85 -2.32 7.24 12.54
CA SER A 85 -0.98 6.93 13.08
C SER A 85 -0.81 5.48 13.49
N SER A 86 -1.85 4.86 14.08
CA SER A 86 -1.84 3.43 14.40
C SER A 86 -1.72 2.57 13.15
N TRP A 87 -2.49 2.87 12.11
CA TRP A 87 -2.41 2.13 10.84
C TRP A 87 -1.06 2.31 10.15
N PHE A 88 -0.48 3.52 10.18
CA PHE A 88 0.88 3.73 9.68
C PHE A 88 1.90 2.87 10.43
N LYS A 89 1.80 2.81 11.76
CA LYS A 89 2.65 1.96 12.58
C LYS A 89 2.51 0.48 12.21
N GLU A 90 1.29 -0.03 12.08
CA GLU A 90 1.06 -1.42 11.65
C GLU A 90 1.75 -1.73 10.32
N LEU A 91 1.66 -0.83 9.35
CA LEU A 91 2.28 -1.00 8.03
C LEU A 91 3.82 -0.92 8.09
N GLU A 92 4.38 -0.04 8.92
CA GLU A 92 5.83 0.04 9.15
C GLU A 92 6.36 -1.20 9.89
N ASP A 93 5.64 -1.69 10.90
CA ASP A 93 6.02 -2.84 11.71
C ASP A 93 6.11 -4.13 10.86
N VAL A 94 5.28 -4.27 9.83
CA VAL A 94 5.35 -5.38 8.86
C VAL A 94 6.22 -5.08 7.63
N GLY A 95 6.84 -3.90 7.56
CA GLY A 95 7.77 -3.51 6.50
C GLY A 95 7.13 -3.24 5.14
N LEU A 96 5.83 -2.93 5.08
CA LEU A 96 5.15 -2.59 3.82
C LEU A 96 5.42 -1.14 3.38
N ILE A 97 5.77 -0.27 4.32
CA ILE A 97 6.10 1.12 4.07
C ILE A 97 7.28 1.58 4.94
N LYS A 98 7.87 2.71 4.56
CA LYS A 98 8.79 3.48 5.41
C LYS A 98 8.38 4.95 5.41
N ARG A 99 8.30 5.58 6.59
CA ARG A 99 8.05 7.01 6.71
C ARG A 99 9.32 7.77 7.11
N LEU A 100 9.57 8.91 6.46
CA LEU A 100 10.72 9.77 6.71
C LEU A 100 10.30 11.24 6.80
N GLN A 101 10.91 12.03 7.68
CA GLN A 101 10.83 13.49 7.64
C GLN A 101 12.13 14.03 7.03
N LEU A 102 12.03 14.61 5.83
CA LEU A 102 13.21 15.12 5.11
C LEU A 102 13.64 16.52 5.59
N LYS A 103 12.77 17.22 6.33
CA LYS A 103 13.01 18.55 6.90
C LYS A 103 12.40 18.64 8.30
N LEU A 104 13.00 19.46 9.16
CA LEU A 104 12.45 19.76 10.48
C LEU A 104 11.04 20.35 10.33
N ASN A 105 10.06 19.77 11.04
CA ASN A 105 8.64 20.12 10.97
C ASN A 105 8.02 20.00 9.55
N GLY A 106 8.68 19.27 8.64
CA GLY A 106 8.15 18.98 7.31
C GLY A 106 7.10 17.87 7.31
N VAL A 107 6.33 17.80 6.24
CA VAL A 107 5.41 16.68 5.98
C VAL A 107 6.22 15.38 5.90
N SER A 108 5.68 14.30 6.47
CA SER A 108 6.31 12.98 6.35
C SER A 108 6.14 12.45 4.93
N HIS A 109 7.23 11.96 4.38
CA HIS A 109 7.29 11.25 3.11
C HIS A 109 7.11 9.75 3.39
N THR A 110 6.13 9.13 2.75
CA THR A 110 5.85 7.69 2.88
C THR A 110 6.29 6.97 1.61
N PHE A 111 7.12 5.96 1.75
CA PHE A 111 7.64 5.15 0.65
C PHE A 111 7.12 3.73 0.75
N ILE A 112 6.47 3.25 -0.30
CA ILE A 112 6.08 1.84 -0.40
C ILE A 112 7.34 0.98 -0.55
N GLN A 113 7.40 -0.10 0.22
CA GLN A 113 8.52 -1.04 0.17
C GLN A 113 8.15 -2.28 -0.67
N PRO A 114 9.13 -2.93 -1.31
CA PRO A 114 8.92 -4.23 -1.94
C PRO A 114 8.43 -5.28 -0.93
N TYR A 115 7.49 -6.14 -1.34
CA TYR A 115 7.12 -7.32 -0.56
C TYR A 115 8.32 -8.28 -0.62
N SER A 116 8.97 -8.50 0.51
CA SER A 116 10.11 -9.41 0.75
C SER A 116 10.82 -10.01 -0.50
N ASN A 117 12.12 -9.70 -0.61
CA ASN A 117 13.16 -10.29 -1.49
C ASN A 117 13.35 -9.72 -2.90
N LEU A 118 13.52 -8.39 -2.98
CA LEU A 118 14.48 -7.79 -3.90
C LEU A 118 15.44 -6.86 -3.13
N GLY A 119 16.36 -7.48 -2.37
CA GLY A 119 17.58 -6.86 -1.86
C GLY A 119 17.53 -6.32 -0.43
N GLY A 120 17.98 -7.12 0.54
CA GLY A 120 18.41 -6.61 1.84
C GLY A 120 18.17 -7.53 3.04
N GLU A 121 18.64 -8.78 3.00
CA GLU A 121 19.20 -9.36 4.22
C GLU A 121 20.41 -8.47 4.59
N GLY A 122 20.28 -7.67 5.65
CA GLY A 122 21.38 -6.86 6.17
C GLY A 122 21.08 -5.38 6.31
N SER A 123 20.35 -5.02 7.36
CA SER A 123 20.68 -3.91 8.27
C SER A 123 19.48 -3.68 9.16
N PHE A 124 19.49 -4.23 10.37
CA PHE A 124 18.91 -3.73 11.64
C PHE A 124 18.90 -4.92 12.62
N GLU A 125 20.03 -5.61 12.78
CA GLU A 125 20.29 -6.36 14.01
C GLU A 125 20.80 -5.34 15.03
N ASN A 126 20.04 -5.21 16.12
CA ASN A 126 20.41 -4.42 17.28
C ASN A 126 21.73 -4.96 17.86
N LYS A 127 22.77 -4.13 17.89
CA LYS A 127 23.94 -4.34 18.75
C LYS A 127 23.61 -3.79 20.14
N GLU A 128 22.94 -4.62 20.92
CA GLU A 128 22.76 -4.54 22.38
C GLU A 128 22.66 -6.03 22.77
N GLU A 129 23.45 -6.67 23.63
CA GLU A 129 24.33 -6.30 24.74
C GLU A 129 25.31 -7.48 24.92
N ASN A 130 26.57 -7.21 25.28
CA ASN A 130 27.38 -8.14 26.09
C ASN A 130 28.45 -7.32 26.81
N ASN A 131 28.00 -6.56 27.81
CA ASN A 131 28.80 -6.24 28.98
C ASN A 131 28.48 -7.27 30.06
N ASN A 132 29.31 -8.30 30.16
CA ASN A 132 29.74 -8.92 31.41
C ASN A 132 30.88 -9.89 31.16
#